data_AF-A0A376MJH7-F1
#
_entry.id   AF-A0A376MJH7-F1
#
_cell.length_a   1.000
_cell.length_b   1.000
_cell.length_c   1.000
_cell.angle_alpha   90.00
_cell.angle_beta   90.00
_cell.angle_gamma   90.00
#
_symmetry.space_group_name_H-M   'P 1'
#
loop_
_entity.id
_entity.type
_entity.pdbx_description
1 polymer ?
#
loop_
_entity_poly.entity_id
_entity_poly.type
_entity_poly.pdbx_seq_one_letter_code
_entity_poly.pdbx_strand_id
1 'polypeptide(L)'
;MKKAKNDELGFKTFTEFLNCYTNDAYTDGTQCSADLKKSLVDNNMIYGDGSSKAGMMNPSYPLNYMEKPLTRLMLGRSWWDLNIKVDVEKYPGAVSVGGEEVTETISLYSNPTKWFAGNMQSTGLWAPAQKEVTIKSNANVPVTVTVALADDLTGREKHEVALNRPPRVTKTYSLDASGTVKFKVPYGGLIYIKGNSSTNESASFTFTGVVKAPSIKTAHGKTI
;
A
#
# COMPACT_ATOMS: atom_id res chain seq x y z
N MET A 1 25.28 -6.46 43.50
CA MET A 1 24.64 -6.97 42.27
C MET A 1 23.51 -6.03 41.87
N LYS A 2 23.70 -5.18 40.85
CA LYS A 2 22.62 -4.37 40.30
C LYS A 2 21.70 -5.33 39.53
N LYS A 3 20.51 -5.59 40.05
CA LYS A 3 19.44 -6.28 39.34
C LYS A 3 19.25 -5.52 38.03
N ALA A 4 19.57 -6.15 36.90
CA ALA A 4 19.31 -5.55 35.60
C ALA A 4 17.82 -5.17 35.59
N LYS A 5 17.51 -3.90 35.31
CA LYS A 5 16.16 -3.45 34.96
C LYS A 5 15.80 -4.15 33.65
N ASN A 6 15.58 -5.45 33.70
CA ASN A 6 15.30 -6.27 32.54
C ASN A 6 13.86 -5.98 32.14
N ASP A 7 13.72 -4.97 31.28
CA ASP A 7 12.54 -4.73 30.47
C ASP A 7 11.20 -4.65 31.22
N GLU A 8 11.14 -3.91 32.33
CA GLU A 8 9.92 -3.77 33.16
C GLU A 8 8.68 -3.31 32.37
N LEU A 9 8.89 -2.62 31.25
CA LEU A 9 7.84 -2.10 30.38
C LEU A 9 7.70 -2.87 29.05
N GLY A 10 8.49 -3.93 28.84
CA GLY A 10 8.41 -4.77 27.64
C GLY A 10 8.92 -4.10 26.35
N PHE A 11 9.59 -2.96 26.43
CA PHE A 11 10.10 -2.22 25.27
C PHE A 11 11.12 -3.01 24.46
N LYS A 12 12.07 -3.67 25.13
CA LYS A 12 13.08 -4.48 24.44
C LYS A 12 12.40 -5.65 23.72
N THR A 13 11.50 -6.33 24.40
CA THR A 13 10.73 -7.42 23.80
C THR A 13 9.94 -6.92 22.59
N PHE A 14 9.24 -5.80 22.73
CA PHE A 14 8.45 -5.21 21.65
C PHE A 14 9.30 -4.82 20.43
N THR A 15 10.47 -4.19 20.62
CA THR A 15 11.35 -3.82 19.50
C THR A 15 11.98 -5.03 18.83
N GLU A 16 12.32 -6.10 19.57
CA GLU A 16 12.75 -7.37 18.98
C GLU A 16 11.66 -7.98 18.09
N PHE A 17 10.41 -7.99 18.56
CA PHE A 17 9.27 -8.43 17.75
C PHE A 17 9.13 -7.60 16.46
N LEU A 18 9.18 -6.27 16.56
CA LEU A 18 9.08 -5.39 15.38
C LEU A 18 10.19 -5.67 14.37
N ASN A 19 11.42 -5.89 14.85
CA ASN A 19 12.57 -6.13 13.99
C ASN A 19 12.51 -7.50 13.31
N CYS A 20 11.83 -8.49 13.89
CA CYS A 20 11.53 -9.74 13.18
C CYS A 20 10.61 -9.53 11.95
N TYR A 21 9.65 -8.61 12.02
CA TYR A 21 8.74 -8.31 10.89
C TYR A 21 9.34 -7.40 9.83
N THR A 22 10.42 -6.68 10.16
CA THR A 22 11.17 -5.86 9.21
C THR A 22 12.46 -6.53 8.75
N ASN A 23 12.70 -7.78 9.18
CA ASN A 23 13.93 -8.53 8.91
C ASN A 23 15.19 -7.72 9.25
N ASP A 24 15.19 -7.11 10.44
CA ASP A 24 16.27 -6.27 10.98
C ASP A 24 16.65 -5.08 10.08
N ALA A 25 15.72 -4.56 9.26
CA ALA A 25 15.96 -3.36 8.45
C ALA A 25 16.27 -2.11 9.29
N TYR A 26 15.91 -2.12 10.57
CA TYR A 26 16.31 -1.09 11.52
C TYR A 26 17.56 -1.57 12.27
N THR A 27 18.72 -1.06 11.85
CA THR A 27 20.03 -1.47 12.37
C THR A 27 20.34 -0.91 13.75
N ASP A 28 19.60 0.11 14.19
CA ASP A 28 19.83 0.79 15.46
C ASP A 28 18.89 0.21 16.54
N GLY A 29 19.36 -0.79 17.29
CA GLY A 29 18.64 -1.33 18.44
C GLY A 29 18.71 -2.83 18.62
N THR A 30 17.70 -3.39 19.29
CA THR A 30 17.61 -4.83 19.58
C THR A 30 17.15 -5.61 18.37
N GLN A 31 18.00 -6.52 17.89
CA GLN A 31 17.73 -7.33 16.72
C GLN A 31 16.76 -8.46 16.99
N CYS A 32 16.15 -8.99 15.94
CA CYS A 32 15.31 -10.19 16.00
C CYS A 32 16.13 -11.38 16.52
N SER A 33 15.76 -11.90 17.69
CA SER A 33 16.39 -13.11 18.23
C SER A 33 15.98 -14.34 17.41
N ALA A 34 16.90 -15.31 17.28
CA ALA A 34 16.66 -16.53 16.50
C ALA A 34 15.47 -17.34 17.05
N ASP A 35 15.34 -17.42 18.37
CA ASP A 35 14.24 -18.11 19.05
C ASP A 35 12.89 -17.45 18.77
N LEU A 36 12.86 -16.11 18.78
CA LEU A 36 11.66 -15.36 18.46
C LEU A 36 11.28 -15.50 16.99
N LYS A 37 12.24 -15.37 16.07
CA LYS A 37 12.04 -15.60 14.64
C LYS A 37 11.46 -16.98 14.38
N LYS A 38 12.03 -18.01 15.01
CA LYS A 38 11.56 -19.40 14.92
C LYS A 38 10.12 -19.52 15.41
N SER A 39 9.79 -18.94 16.56
CA SER A 39 8.42 -18.93 17.08
C SER A 39 7.43 -18.27 16.11
N LEU A 40 7.79 -17.15 15.49
CA LEU A 40 6.94 -16.47 14.50
C LEU A 40 6.75 -17.30 13.22
N VAL A 41 7.78 -18.02 12.77
CA VAL A 41 7.71 -18.93 11.61
C VAL A 41 6.85 -20.15 11.94
N ASP A 42 7.07 -20.80 13.08
CA ASP A 42 6.32 -21.97 13.53
C ASP A 42 4.82 -21.64 13.72
N ASN A 43 4.50 -20.41 14.10
CA ASN A 43 3.14 -19.90 14.21
C ASN A 43 2.57 -19.33 12.89
N ASN A 44 3.25 -19.50 11.75
CA ASN A 44 2.82 -19.01 10.43
C ASN A 44 2.57 -17.49 10.37
N MET A 45 3.29 -16.69 11.19
CA MET A 45 3.14 -15.23 11.21
C MET A 45 4.04 -14.54 10.19
N ILE A 46 5.23 -15.11 9.93
CA ILE A 46 6.18 -14.69 8.89
C ILE A 46 6.69 -15.93 8.15
N TYR A 47 7.16 -15.75 6.92
CA TYR A 47 7.83 -16.83 6.19
C TYR A 47 9.27 -17.03 6.69
N GLY A 48 9.67 -18.29 6.79
CA GLY A 48 11.04 -18.65 7.12
C GLY A 48 12.03 -18.49 5.96
N ASP A 49 13.31 -18.66 6.27
CA ASP A 49 14.45 -18.42 5.37
C ASP A 49 14.53 -19.41 4.18
N GLY A 50 13.72 -20.47 4.18
CA GLY A 50 13.63 -21.46 3.09
C GLY A 50 12.77 -21.05 1.90
N SER A 51 12.29 -19.81 1.84
CA SER A 51 11.45 -19.29 0.74
C SER A 51 12.01 -17.97 0.22
N SER A 52 11.68 -17.61 -1.03
CA SER A 52 11.96 -16.27 -1.59
C SER A 52 11.25 -15.13 -0.86
N LYS A 53 10.37 -15.47 0.10
CA LYS A 53 9.58 -14.55 0.92
C LYS A 53 10.07 -14.49 2.36
N ALA A 54 11.29 -14.96 2.66
CA ALA A 54 11.86 -14.94 3.99
C ALA A 54 11.66 -13.59 4.70
N GLY A 55 11.14 -13.62 5.93
CA GLY A 55 10.85 -12.43 6.73
C GLY A 55 9.60 -11.64 6.30
N MET A 56 8.95 -12.00 5.18
CA MET A 56 7.68 -11.39 4.80
C MET A 56 6.55 -11.91 5.68
N MET A 57 5.63 -11.02 6.00
CA MET A 57 4.45 -11.33 6.80
C MET A 57 3.51 -12.29 6.05
N ASN A 58 3.04 -13.26 6.83
CA ASN A 58 2.06 -14.30 6.61
C ASN A 58 0.57 -13.88 6.61
N PRO A 59 -0.12 -13.36 5.58
CA PRO A 59 -1.54 -12.97 5.76
C PRO A 59 -2.55 -14.13 5.67
N SER A 60 -2.08 -15.35 5.37
CA SER A 60 -2.91 -16.48 4.88
C SER A 60 -3.94 -17.07 5.83
N TYR A 61 -4.08 -16.60 7.07
CA TYR A 61 -4.88 -17.30 8.06
C TYR A 61 -5.43 -16.30 9.08
N PRO A 62 -6.64 -16.55 9.61
CA PRO A 62 -7.68 -15.53 9.74
C PRO A 62 -7.17 -14.29 10.45
N LEU A 63 -7.50 -13.13 9.89
CA LEU A 63 -7.21 -11.81 10.45
C LEU A 63 -8.11 -11.48 11.66
N ASN A 64 -8.53 -12.51 12.40
CA ASN A 64 -9.33 -12.38 13.61
C ASN A 64 -8.47 -11.77 14.72
N TYR A 65 -8.93 -10.63 15.25
CA TYR A 65 -8.27 -9.88 16.33
C TYR A 65 -8.07 -10.75 17.59
N MET A 66 -8.95 -11.73 17.81
CA MET A 66 -8.93 -12.59 18.99
C MET A 66 -7.92 -13.73 18.90
N GLU A 67 -7.53 -14.16 17.70
CA GLU A 67 -6.63 -15.31 17.52
C GLU A 67 -5.17 -14.87 17.37
N LYS A 68 -4.92 -13.78 16.63
CA LYS A 68 -3.56 -13.26 16.37
C LYS A 68 -3.53 -11.72 16.35
N PRO A 69 -3.70 -11.06 17.50
CA PRO A 69 -3.76 -9.59 17.59
C PRO A 69 -2.50 -8.92 17.03
N LEU A 70 -1.33 -9.54 17.21
CA LEU A 70 -0.06 -9.01 16.72
C LEU A 70 0.01 -9.00 15.18
N THR A 71 -0.37 -10.07 14.50
CA THR A 71 -0.38 -10.12 13.03
C THR A 71 -1.31 -9.05 12.46
N ARG A 72 -2.45 -8.81 13.10
CA ARG A 72 -3.39 -7.75 12.68
C ARG A 72 -2.82 -6.35 12.89
N LEU A 73 -2.13 -6.11 14.01
CA LEU A 73 -1.42 -4.86 14.28
C LEU A 73 -0.32 -4.62 13.23
N MET A 74 0.47 -5.65 12.91
CA MET A 74 1.55 -5.56 11.92
C MET A 74 1.03 -5.36 10.49
N LEU A 75 -0.11 -5.97 10.14
CA LEU A 75 -0.81 -5.69 8.88
C LEU A 75 -1.31 -4.24 8.79
N GLY A 76 -1.77 -3.67 9.90
CA GLY A 76 -2.11 -2.24 9.97
C GLY A 76 -0.86 -1.36 9.85
N ARG A 77 0.23 -1.74 10.52
CA ARG A 77 1.49 -0.99 10.52
C ARG A 77 2.19 -1.04 9.16
N SER A 78 2.13 -2.16 8.44
CA SER A 78 2.73 -2.29 7.10
C SER A 78 2.13 -1.33 6.07
N TRP A 79 0.95 -0.78 6.37
CA TRP A 79 0.41 0.32 5.59
C TRP A 79 1.30 1.56 5.64
N TRP A 80 1.81 1.91 6.82
CA TRP A 80 2.60 3.10 7.08
C TRP A 80 4.10 2.82 6.97
N ASP A 81 4.54 1.65 7.42
CA ASP A 81 5.92 1.21 7.41
C ASP A 81 6.19 0.22 6.26
N LEU A 82 6.87 0.71 5.23
CA LEU A 82 7.20 -0.04 4.02
C LEU A 82 8.34 -1.05 4.22
N ASN A 83 8.99 -1.06 5.38
CA ASN A 83 9.97 -2.08 5.75
C ASN A 83 9.30 -3.38 6.14
N ILE A 84 8.05 -3.34 6.63
CA ILE A 84 7.24 -4.54 6.81
C ILE A 84 6.75 -4.98 5.42
N LYS A 85 7.35 -6.05 4.91
CA LYS A 85 6.93 -6.67 3.65
C LYS A 85 5.79 -7.64 3.91
N VAL A 86 4.72 -7.53 3.14
CA VAL A 86 3.56 -8.43 3.23
C VAL A 86 3.53 -9.30 1.98
N ASP A 87 3.24 -10.58 2.14
CA ASP A 87 2.96 -11.40 0.98
C ASP A 87 1.64 -10.99 0.34
N VAL A 88 1.72 -10.45 -0.87
CA VAL A 88 0.57 -9.92 -1.60
C VAL A 88 0.06 -10.87 -2.67
N GLU A 89 0.62 -12.08 -2.81
CA GLU A 89 0.17 -13.05 -3.83
C GLU A 89 -1.27 -13.51 -3.63
N LYS A 90 -1.75 -13.45 -2.38
CA LYS A 90 -3.16 -13.72 -2.05
C LYS A 90 -4.10 -12.57 -2.39
N TYR A 91 -3.57 -11.45 -2.86
CA TYR A 91 -4.30 -10.25 -3.25
C TYR A 91 -4.04 -9.94 -4.73
N PRO A 92 -4.88 -9.11 -5.37
CA PRO A 92 -4.57 -8.56 -6.70
C PRO A 92 -3.31 -7.66 -6.74
N GLY A 93 -2.60 -7.50 -5.62
CA GLY A 93 -1.38 -6.70 -5.49
C GLY A 93 -0.15 -7.28 -6.20
N ALA A 94 -0.11 -8.60 -6.41
CA ALA A 94 1.00 -9.26 -7.08
C ALA A 94 0.90 -9.11 -8.60
N VAL A 95 1.92 -8.51 -9.20
CA VAL A 95 2.03 -8.36 -10.65
C VAL A 95 3.37 -8.94 -11.11
N SER A 96 3.30 -9.93 -12.00
CA SER A 96 4.44 -10.68 -12.52
C SER A 96 5.24 -9.93 -13.59
N VAL A 97 4.61 -8.97 -14.28
CA VAL A 97 5.29 -8.13 -15.28
C VAL A 97 6.15 -7.03 -14.66
N GLY A 98 7.24 -6.70 -15.34
CA GLY A 98 8.06 -5.53 -15.04
C GLY A 98 7.23 -4.25 -15.20
N GLY A 99 7.47 -3.26 -14.36
CA GLY A 99 6.76 -1.99 -14.48
C GLY A 99 7.13 -1.28 -15.78
N GLU A 100 6.12 -0.77 -16.46
CA GLU A 100 6.24 -0.04 -17.73
C GLU A 100 6.33 1.46 -17.49
N GLU A 101 6.74 2.18 -18.53
CA GLU A 101 6.61 3.63 -18.61
C GLU A 101 5.45 3.97 -19.55
N VAL A 102 4.48 4.74 -19.04
CA VAL A 102 3.27 5.12 -19.78
C VAL A 102 3.02 6.61 -19.59
N THR A 103 2.73 7.31 -20.69
CA THR A 103 2.28 8.70 -20.65
C THR A 103 0.79 8.77 -20.97
N GLU A 104 0.00 9.35 -20.07
CA GLU A 104 -1.44 9.56 -20.25
C GLU A 104 -1.79 11.04 -20.10
N THR A 105 -2.77 11.49 -20.89
CA THR A 105 -3.34 12.84 -20.77
C THR A 105 -4.58 12.78 -19.89
N ILE A 106 -4.59 13.55 -18.80
CA ILE A 106 -5.65 13.50 -17.80
C ILE A 106 -6.28 14.88 -17.66
N SER A 107 -7.62 14.91 -17.62
CA SER A 107 -8.38 16.13 -17.36
C SER A 107 -8.21 16.56 -15.90
N LEU A 108 -7.83 17.82 -15.71
CA LEU A 108 -7.66 18.46 -14.41
C LEU A 108 -8.87 19.28 -13.97
N TYR A 109 -9.89 19.31 -14.81
CA TYR A 109 -11.15 19.98 -14.51
C TYR A 109 -11.72 19.46 -13.19
N SER A 110 -12.41 20.29 -12.43
CA SER A 110 -13.14 19.89 -11.23
C SER A 110 -14.39 20.76 -11.12
N ASN A 111 -15.57 20.18 -11.35
CA ASN A 111 -16.84 20.90 -11.20
C ASN A 111 -17.40 20.70 -9.77
N PRO A 112 -17.58 21.76 -8.97
CA PRO A 112 -18.03 21.67 -7.57
C PRO A 112 -19.52 21.34 -7.38
N THR A 113 -20.25 20.87 -8.39
CA THR A 113 -21.67 20.52 -8.22
C THR A 113 -21.84 19.42 -7.15
N LYS A 114 -22.66 19.73 -6.13
CA LYS A 114 -22.91 19.07 -4.82
C LYS A 114 -23.03 17.54 -4.73
N TRP A 115 -22.96 16.79 -5.84
CA TRP A 115 -23.21 15.35 -5.90
C TRP A 115 -22.15 14.55 -6.67
N PHE A 116 -21.10 15.21 -7.18
CA PHE A 116 -19.99 14.49 -7.81
C PHE A 116 -18.98 14.05 -6.76
N ALA A 117 -18.85 12.74 -6.56
CA ALA A 117 -17.70 12.13 -5.89
C ALA A 117 -16.44 12.75 -6.51
N GLY A 118 -15.75 13.58 -5.72
CA GLY A 118 -14.82 14.61 -6.21
C GLY A 118 -13.92 14.10 -7.32
N ASN A 119 -13.78 14.89 -8.38
CA ASN A 119 -13.31 14.52 -9.72
C ASN A 119 -12.00 13.70 -9.80
N MET A 120 -12.03 12.44 -9.35
CA MET A 120 -10.93 11.49 -9.38
C MET A 120 -10.95 10.79 -10.74
N GLN A 121 -10.04 11.19 -11.61
CA GLN A 121 -9.89 10.58 -12.92
C GLN A 121 -9.10 9.28 -12.78
N SER A 122 -9.72 8.17 -13.20
CA SER A 122 -9.04 6.88 -13.31
C SER A 122 -8.02 6.93 -14.44
N THR A 123 -6.77 6.58 -14.14
CA THR A 123 -5.71 6.49 -15.15
C THR A 123 -5.75 5.17 -15.93
N GLY A 124 -6.49 4.16 -15.43
CA GLY A 124 -6.38 2.79 -15.94
C GLY A 124 -5.03 2.13 -15.65
N LEU A 125 -4.19 2.74 -14.81
CA LEU A 125 -2.88 2.25 -14.42
C LEU A 125 -2.92 1.70 -13.00
N TRP A 126 -2.15 0.64 -12.79
CA TRP A 126 -1.98 -0.05 -11.53
C TRP A 126 -0.57 0.18 -10.99
N ALA A 127 -0.47 0.58 -9.72
CA ALA A 127 0.77 0.61 -8.97
C ALA A 127 1.04 -0.79 -8.40
N PRO A 128 2.11 -1.49 -8.80
CA PRO A 128 2.44 -2.79 -8.22
C PRO A 128 2.80 -2.67 -6.74
N ALA A 129 2.43 -3.68 -5.94
CA ALA A 129 2.76 -3.70 -4.52
C ALA A 129 4.29 -3.73 -4.29
N GLN A 130 4.74 -2.94 -3.32
CA GLN A 130 6.11 -2.87 -2.79
C GLN A 130 7.19 -2.52 -3.83
N LYS A 131 6.81 -2.16 -5.05
CA LYS A 131 7.67 -1.62 -6.10
C LYS A 131 7.59 -0.10 -6.11
N GLU A 132 8.67 0.54 -6.56
CA GLU A 132 8.72 1.99 -6.71
C GLU A 132 7.92 2.43 -7.94
N VAL A 133 7.08 3.44 -7.76
CA VAL A 133 6.36 4.12 -8.83
C VAL A 133 6.78 5.58 -8.83
N THR A 134 7.06 6.10 -10.02
CA THR A 134 7.36 7.52 -10.24
C THR A 134 6.28 8.13 -11.11
N ILE A 135 5.80 9.32 -10.75
CA ILE A 135 4.88 10.10 -11.58
C ILE A 135 5.49 11.47 -11.80
N LYS A 136 5.68 11.83 -13.07
CA LYS A 136 6.10 13.17 -13.50
C LYS A 136 4.91 13.90 -14.11
N SER A 137 4.64 15.10 -13.62
CA SER A 137 3.58 15.98 -14.10
C SER A 137 4.15 17.05 -15.03
N ASN A 138 3.39 17.41 -16.07
CA ASN A 138 3.59 18.65 -16.82
C ASN A 138 2.43 19.65 -16.57
N ALA A 139 1.64 19.44 -15.51
CA ALA A 139 0.53 20.33 -15.16
C ALA A 139 1.05 21.66 -14.59
N ASN A 140 0.35 22.75 -14.88
CA ASN A 140 0.65 24.08 -14.32
C ASN A 140 0.07 24.28 -12.91
N VAL A 141 -0.77 23.35 -12.45
CA VAL A 141 -1.42 23.36 -11.14
C VAL A 141 -1.03 22.12 -10.34
N PRO A 142 -0.99 22.21 -9.00
CA PRO A 142 -0.78 21.03 -8.16
C PRO A 142 -1.97 20.08 -8.29
N VAL A 143 -1.67 18.78 -8.27
CA VAL A 143 -2.67 17.72 -8.37
C VAL A 143 -2.53 16.75 -7.20
N THR A 144 -3.62 16.03 -6.93
CA THR A 144 -3.64 14.99 -5.91
C THR A 144 -3.63 13.63 -6.60
N VAL A 145 -2.61 12.82 -6.32
CA VAL A 145 -2.53 11.43 -6.76
C VAL A 145 -3.08 10.56 -5.65
N THR A 146 -4.00 9.65 -5.98
CA THR A 146 -4.55 8.68 -5.05
C THR A 146 -4.32 7.28 -5.59
N VAL A 147 -3.68 6.43 -4.80
CA VAL A 147 -3.55 5.00 -5.08
C VAL A 147 -4.52 4.27 -4.18
N ALA A 148 -5.49 3.58 -4.76
CA ALA A 148 -6.53 2.90 -4.02
C ALA A 148 -6.70 1.45 -4.46
N LEU A 149 -6.73 0.57 -3.47
CA LEU A 149 -7.32 -0.76 -3.57
C LEU A 149 -8.62 -0.75 -2.78
N ALA A 150 -9.64 -0.15 -3.39
CA ALA A 150 -10.98 -0.05 -2.82
C ALA A 150 -11.85 -1.22 -3.33
N ASP A 151 -12.61 -1.82 -2.41
CA ASP A 151 -13.75 -2.65 -2.74
C ASP A 151 -14.97 -1.91 -2.19
N ASP A 152 -15.85 -1.45 -3.08
CA ASP A 152 -17.04 -0.71 -2.67
C ASP A 152 -18.12 -1.71 -2.22
N LEU A 153 -17.91 -2.26 -1.02
CA LEU A 153 -18.85 -3.16 -0.34
C LEU A 153 -19.30 -2.56 1.00
N THR A 154 -19.55 -1.26 0.99
CA THR A 154 -20.01 -0.41 2.11
C THR A 154 -21.27 -0.89 2.84
N GLY A 155 -21.96 -1.92 2.36
CA GLY A 155 -23.24 -2.37 2.91
C GLY A 155 -23.26 -3.72 3.65
N ARG A 156 -22.13 -4.40 3.86
CA ARG A 156 -22.11 -5.72 4.53
C ARG A 156 -21.59 -5.63 5.96
N GLU A 157 -22.49 -5.75 6.94
CA GLU A 157 -22.26 -5.69 8.40
C GLU A 157 -21.15 -6.60 8.98
N LYS A 158 -20.63 -7.56 8.20
CA LYS A 158 -19.58 -8.49 8.64
C LYS A 158 -18.41 -8.62 7.65
N HIS A 159 -18.31 -7.71 6.68
CA HIS A 159 -17.30 -7.82 5.63
C HIS A 159 -15.87 -7.75 6.20
N GLU A 160 -15.62 -6.83 7.14
CA GLU A 160 -14.28 -6.60 7.68
C GLU A 160 -13.72 -7.79 8.51
N VAL A 161 -14.59 -8.65 9.04
CA VAL A 161 -14.19 -9.79 9.90
C VAL A 161 -13.72 -10.99 9.08
N ALA A 162 -14.22 -11.14 7.84
CA ALA A 162 -13.92 -12.26 6.96
C ALA A 162 -12.96 -11.90 5.81
N LEU A 163 -12.55 -10.63 5.71
CA LEU A 163 -11.53 -10.24 4.75
C LEU A 163 -10.18 -10.76 5.22
N ASN A 164 -9.59 -11.67 4.44
CA ASN A 164 -8.18 -12.03 4.57
C ASN A 164 -7.25 -10.92 4.08
N ARG A 165 -7.72 -9.66 3.97
CA ARG A 165 -6.99 -8.48 3.49
C ARG A 165 -7.33 -7.23 4.30
N PRO A 166 -6.54 -6.15 4.23
CA PRO A 166 -6.91 -4.91 4.88
C PRO A 166 -8.20 -4.32 4.27
N PRO A 167 -9.12 -3.76 5.09
CA PRO A 167 -10.48 -3.40 4.66
C PRO A 167 -10.53 -2.25 3.64
N ARG A 168 -9.66 -1.25 3.77
CA ARG A 168 -9.49 -0.15 2.81
C ARG A 168 -8.04 0.30 2.77
N VAL A 169 -7.54 0.46 1.56
CA VAL A 169 -6.12 0.65 1.30
C VAL A 169 -5.98 1.81 0.32
N THR A 170 -6.07 3.03 0.83
CA THR A 170 -6.06 4.26 0.02
C THR A 170 -4.96 5.19 0.50
N LYS A 171 -3.99 5.50 -0.36
CA LYS A 171 -2.88 6.41 -0.09
C LYS A 171 -2.95 7.59 -1.04
N THR A 172 -2.74 8.78 -0.49
CA THR A 172 -2.83 10.03 -1.25
C THR A 172 -1.49 10.75 -1.18
N TYR A 173 -1.08 11.31 -2.31
CA TYR A 173 0.15 12.06 -2.49
C TYR A 173 -0.16 13.38 -3.17
N SER A 174 0.43 14.46 -2.67
CA SER A 174 0.41 15.75 -3.36
C SER A 174 1.53 15.77 -4.40
N LEU A 175 1.21 16.24 -5.61
CA LEU A 175 2.15 16.43 -6.69
C LEU A 175 2.11 17.91 -7.09
N ASP A 176 3.24 18.60 -6.89
CA ASP A 176 3.36 20.01 -7.23
C ASP A 176 3.25 20.25 -8.75
N ALA A 177 2.99 21.50 -9.13
CA ALA A 177 2.96 21.90 -10.53
C ALA A 177 4.29 21.56 -11.22
N SER A 178 4.21 20.86 -12.36
CA SER A 178 5.36 20.34 -13.10
C SER A 178 6.35 19.50 -12.28
N GLY A 179 5.87 18.93 -11.17
CA GLY A 179 6.69 18.19 -10.21
C GLY A 179 6.89 16.72 -10.56
N THR A 180 7.64 16.03 -9.69
CA THR A 180 7.80 14.58 -9.72
C THR A 180 7.55 14.02 -8.32
N VAL A 181 6.76 12.94 -8.23
CA VAL A 181 6.55 12.20 -6.98
C VAL A 181 7.01 10.77 -7.15
N LYS A 182 7.74 10.26 -6.15
CA LYS A 182 8.15 8.86 -6.05
C LYS A 182 7.51 8.25 -4.82
N PHE A 183 6.90 7.09 -4.97
CA PHE A 183 6.27 6.40 -3.85
C PHE A 183 6.28 4.88 -4.01
N LYS A 184 6.05 4.20 -2.88
CA LYS A 184 5.83 2.76 -2.80
C LYS A 184 4.53 2.52 -2.03
N VAL A 185 3.71 1.60 -2.51
CA VAL A 185 2.47 1.18 -1.85
C VAL A 185 2.57 -0.29 -1.43
N PRO A 186 2.17 -0.67 -0.21
CA PRO A 186 2.42 -2.02 0.30
C PRO A 186 1.56 -3.12 -0.34
N TYR A 187 0.37 -2.78 -0.85
CA TYR A 187 -0.60 -3.76 -1.40
C TYR A 187 -0.93 -3.55 -2.88
N GLY A 188 -0.35 -2.53 -3.51
CA GLY A 188 -0.73 -2.10 -4.85
C GLY A 188 -2.10 -1.43 -4.91
N GLY A 189 -2.48 -0.92 -6.07
CA GLY A 189 -3.78 -0.28 -6.27
C GLY A 189 -3.90 0.46 -7.59
N LEU A 190 -5.13 0.84 -7.93
CA LEU A 190 -5.43 1.69 -9.08
C LEU A 190 -5.01 3.13 -8.78
N ILE A 191 -4.42 3.78 -9.77
CA ILE A 191 -3.96 5.17 -9.66
C ILE A 191 -5.06 6.10 -10.20
N TYR A 192 -5.41 7.08 -9.38
CA TYR A 192 -6.34 8.16 -9.69
C TYR A 192 -5.62 9.49 -9.59
N ILE A 193 -5.96 10.43 -10.47
CA ILE A 193 -5.49 11.80 -10.38
C ILE A 193 -6.69 12.72 -10.24
N LYS A 194 -6.60 13.64 -9.28
CA LYS A 194 -7.57 14.71 -9.07
C LYS A 194 -6.88 16.04 -9.30
N GLY A 195 -7.37 16.76 -10.31
CA GLY A 195 -7.04 18.17 -10.52
C GLY A 195 -7.94 19.09 -9.69
N ASN A 196 -7.49 20.34 -9.53
CA ASN A 196 -8.25 21.40 -8.86
C ASN A 196 -8.57 22.55 -9.82
N SER A 197 -8.50 22.34 -11.14
CA SER A 197 -8.75 23.40 -12.11
C SER A 197 -10.25 23.67 -12.26
N SER A 198 -10.65 24.93 -12.18
CA SER A 198 -12.03 25.37 -12.45
C SER A 198 -12.34 25.48 -13.94
N THR A 199 -11.31 25.35 -14.80
CA THR A 199 -11.43 25.36 -16.26
C THR A 199 -11.14 23.98 -16.83
N ASN A 200 -11.66 23.69 -18.03
CA ASN A 200 -11.45 22.41 -18.69
C ASN A 200 -10.02 22.32 -19.25
N GLU A 201 -9.07 22.07 -18.36
CA GLU A 201 -7.65 21.90 -18.65
C GLU A 201 -7.29 20.41 -18.58
N SER A 202 -6.34 19.98 -19.40
CA SER A 202 -5.75 18.64 -19.33
C SER A 202 -4.24 18.74 -19.31
N ALA A 203 -3.56 17.83 -18.64
CA ALA A 203 -2.11 17.76 -18.60
C ALA A 203 -1.62 16.34 -18.86
N SER A 204 -0.40 16.24 -19.38
CA SER A 204 0.28 14.95 -19.57
C SER A 204 0.99 14.53 -18.28
N PHE A 205 0.86 13.26 -17.94
CA PHE A 205 1.54 12.63 -16.81
C PHE A 205 2.33 11.42 -17.31
N THR A 206 3.60 11.35 -16.97
CA THR A 206 4.44 10.18 -17.26
C THR A 206 4.57 9.34 -16.00
N PHE A 207 4.14 8.09 -16.08
CA PHE A 207 4.17 7.10 -15.01
C PHE A 207 5.25 6.09 -15.32
N THR A 208 6.16 5.83 -14.39
CA THR A 208 7.21 4.80 -14.51
C THR A 208 7.05 3.79 -13.39
N GLY A 209 7.17 2.49 -13.72
CA GLY A 209 7.02 1.40 -12.74
C GLY A 209 5.58 0.93 -12.54
N VAL A 210 4.68 1.27 -13.46
CA VAL A 210 3.25 0.95 -13.41
C VAL A 210 2.88 -0.20 -14.34
N VAL A 211 1.68 -0.75 -14.21
CA VAL A 211 1.16 -1.77 -15.12
C VAL A 211 -0.21 -1.34 -15.62
N LYS A 212 -0.52 -1.61 -16.89
CA LYS A 212 -1.84 -1.32 -17.44
C LYS A 212 -2.89 -2.25 -16.83
N ALA A 213 -3.85 -1.69 -16.12
CA ALA A 213 -4.98 -2.46 -15.61
C ALA A 213 -5.97 -2.73 -16.74
N PRO A 214 -6.57 -3.95 -16.81
CA PRO A 214 -7.71 -4.18 -17.67
C PRO A 214 -8.80 -3.16 -17.34
N SER A 215 -9.18 -2.35 -18.33
CA SER A 215 -10.17 -1.30 -18.16
C SER A 215 -11.04 -1.19 -19.40
N ILE A 216 -12.29 -0.79 -19.20
CA ILE A 216 -13.25 -0.58 -20.29
C ILE A 216 -13.41 0.92 -20.48
N LYS A 217 -12.93 1.43 -21.62
CA LYS A 217 -13.25 2.79 -22.06
C LYS A 217 -14.64 2.78 -22.68
N THR A 218 -15.59 3.43 -22.03
CA THR A 218 -16.92 3.65 -22.61
C THR A 218 -16.83 4.64 -23.78
N ALA A 219 -17.85 4.67 -24.65
CA ALA A 219 -17.92 5.55 -25.83
C ALA A 219 -17.77 7.06 -25.52
N HIS A 220 -17.70 7.45 -24.25
CA HIS A 220 -17.54 8.83 -23.79
C HIS A 220 -16.17 9.10 -23.17
N GLY A 221 -15.19 8.22 -23.40
CA GLY A 221 -13.81 8.38 -22.91
C GLY A 221 -13.61 8.13 -21.42
N LYS A 222 -14.66 7.70 -20.70
CA LYS A 222 -14.59 7.36 -19.28
C LYS A 222 -14.08 5.92 -19.12
N THR A 223 -12.94 5.79 -18.44
CA THR A 223 -12.31 4.52 -18.07
C THR A 223 -13.01 3.95 -16.83
N ILE A 224 -13.63 2.77 -16.96
CA ILE A 224 -14.19 1.96 -15.87
C ILE A 224 -13.20 0.85 -15.56
#